data_AF-A0A7V0IFM1-F1
#
_entry.id   AF-A0A7V0IFM1-F1
#
_cell.length_a   1.000
_cell.length_b   1.000
_cell.length_c   1.000
_cell.angle_alpha   90.00
_cell.angle_beta   90.00
_cell.angle_gamma   90.00
#
_symmetry.space_group_name_H-M   'P 1'
#
loop_
_entity.id
_entity.type
_entity.pdbx_description
1 polymer ?
#
loop_
_entity_poly.entity_id
_entity_poly.type
_entity_poly.pdbx_seq_one_letter_code
_entity_poly.pdbx_strand_id
1 'polypeptide(L)'
;MRIKLAPGVLIGENIGWTFANAMNTLWRKSLVYAAGRGISAGIGFVLLPVLTRLMTPAQYGAWQVAEFWALMGMFAIRMGVEQALFRFAVLNSERKGVFVFNSLLVVTGASVLLLTLGFFLKDFLAKIFLSGDFPSSLVILIFLWSVADSYFSVIASVFQSEERAGYFV
;
A
#
# COMPACT_ATOMS: atom_id res chain seq x y z
N MET A 1 15.27 15.94 36.64
CA MET A 1 15.27 15.42 35.25
C MET A 1 13.89 15.71 34.66
N ARG A 2 13.73 16.78 33.87
CA ARG A 2 12.44 17.19 33.30
C ARG A 2 12.33 16.67 31.87
N ILE A 3 11.49 15.66 31.65
CA ILE A 3 11.17 15.15 30.32
C ILE A 3 10.17 16.14 29.71
N LYS A 4 10.60 16.87 28.67
CA LYS A 4 9.74 17.75 27.85
C LYS A 4 8.79 16.86 27.03
N LEU A 5 7.59 16.62 27.54
CA LEU A 5 6.46 16.12 26.75
C LEU A 5 5.73 17.33 26.17
N ALA A 6 6.02 17.61 24.89
CA ALA A 6 5.39 18.64 24.04
C ALA A 6 5.55 20.13 24.46
N PRO A 7 5.68 21.07 23.50
CA PRO A 7 5.65 22.50 23.82
C PRO A 7 4.20 22.93 24.04
N GLY A 8 3.85 23.32 25.27
CA GLY A 8 2.58 23.99 25.58
C GLY A 8 1.75 23.42 26.74
N VAL A 9 2.12 22.28 27.32
CA VAL A 9 1.35 21.71 28.45
C VAL A 9 1.77 22.41 29.75
N LEU A 10 0.99 23.41 30.14
CA LEU A 10 1.10 24.04 31.45
C LEU A 10 0.63 23.03 32.51
N ILE A 11 1.51 22.73 33.47
CA ILE A 11 1.22 21.90 34.63
C ILE A 11 0.15 22.63 35.46
N GLY A 12 -1.11 22.29 35.25
CA GLY A 12 -2.29 22.96 35.82
C GLY A 12 -3.61 22.66 35.11
N GLU A 13 -3.58 22.14 33.87
CA GLU A 13 -4.81 21.69 33.19
C GLU A 13 -5.32 20.35 33.73
N ASN A 14 -6.64 20.27 33.90
CA ASN A 14 -7.37 19.10 34.38
C ASN A 14 -7.10 17.88 33.46
N ILE A 15 -6.32 16.92 33.96
CA ILE A 15 -5.87 15.71 33.24
C ILE A 15 -7.05 14.96 32.60
N GLY A 16 -8.24 15.00 33.22
CA GLY A 16 -9.45 14.39 32.67
C GLY A 16 -9.95 15.06 31.38
N TRP A 17 -9.81 16.38 31.26
CA TRP A 17 -10.28 17.14 30.10
C TRP A 17 -9.34 16.98 28.90
N THR A 18 -8.02 16.99 29.13
CA THR A 18 -7.03 16.72 28.07
C THR A 18 -7.12 15.28 27.56
N PHE A 19 -7.36 14.31 28.45
CA PHE A 19 -7.61 12.92 28.06
C PHE A 19 -8.89 12.76 27.24
N ALA A 20 -10.00 13.37 27.68
CA ALA A 20 -11.28 13.29 26.96
C ALA A 20 -11.19 13.92 25.55
N ASN A 21 -10.50 15.06 25.42
CA ASN A 21 -10.27 15.68 24.12
C ASN A 21 -9.36 14.83 23.21
N ALA A 22 -8.28 14.28 23.76
CA ALA A 22 -7.40 13.37 23.02
C ALA A 22 -8.19 12.15 22.52
N MET A 23 -8.99 11.52 23.38
CA MET A 23 -9.84 10.38 23.04
C MET A 23 -10.83 10.73 21.91
N ASN A 24 -11.51 11.88 22.02
CA ASN A 24 -12.45 12.35 20.99
C ASN A 24 -11.77 12.59 19.63
N THR A 25 -10.58 13.20 19.62
CA THR A 25 -9.81 13.38 18.38
C THR A 25 -9.37 12.06 17.75
N LEU A 26 -8.95 11.08 18.56
CA LEU A 26 -8.58 9.74 18.08
C LEU A 26 -9.77 9.00 17.50
N TRP A 27 -10.92 8.99 18.19
CA TRP A 27 -12.15 8.37 17.70
C TRP A 27 -12.59 8.97 16.36
N ARG A 28 -12.57 10.30 16.23
CA ARG A 28 -12.95 10.97 14.98
C ARG A 28 -12.02 10.58 13.84
N LYS A 29 -10.70 10.58 14.06
CA LYS A 29 -9.73 10.13 13.04
C LYS A 29 -9.98 8.66 12.67
N SER A 30 -10.13 7.78 13.65
CA SER A 30 -10.39 6.34 13.42
C SER A 30 -11.67 6.07 12.64
N LEU A 31 -12.76 6.82 12.91
CA LEU A 31 -14.02 6.67 12.19
C LEU A 31 -13.89 7.05 10.71
N VAL A 32 -13.15 8.12 10.39
CA VAL A 32 -12.90 8.51 8.98
C VAL A 32 -12.12 7.42 8.25
N TYR A 33 -11.07 6.87 8.87
CA TYR A 33 -10.31 5.75 8.28
C TYR A 33 -11.15 4.48 8.13
N ALA A 34 -11.97 4.16 9.12
CA ALA A 34 -12.87 3.02 9.08
C ALA A 34 -13.92 3.16 7.98
N ALA A 35 -14.48 4.36 7.79
CA ALA A 35 -15.44 4.66 6.74
C ALA A 35 -14.81 4.51 5.35
N GLY A 36 -13.63 5.09 5.12
CA GLY A 36 -12.91 4.94 3.84
C GLY A 36 -12.63 3.47 3.52
N ARG A 37 -12.13 2.71 4.51
CA ARG A 37 -11.89 1.26 4.35
C ARG A 37 -13.18 0.49 4.09
N GLY A 38 -14.28 0.85 4.76
CA GLY A 38 -15.59 0.26 4.58
C GLY A 38 -16.15 0.49 3.18
N ILE A 39 -15.99 1.70 2.64
CA ILE A 39 -16.40 2.04 1.27
C ILE A 39 -15.59 1.21 0.27
N SER A 40 -14.26 1.17 0.39
CA SER A 40 -13.42 0.36 -0.50
C SER A 40 -13.78 -1.12 -0.47
N ALA A 41 -14.03 -1.67 0.72
CA ALA A 41 -14.48 -3.06 0.87
C ALA A 41 -15.88 -3.29 0.27
N GLY A 42 -16.80 -2.33 0.42
CA GLY A 42 -18.12 -2.37 -0.19
C GLY A 42 -18.07 -2.38 -1.72
N ILE A 43 -17.20 -1.56 -2.31
CA ILE A 43 -16.95 -1.57 -3.77
C ILE A 43 -16.45 -2.94 -4.21
N GLY A 44 -15.44 -3.50 -3.52
CA GLY A 44 -14.93 -4.84 -3.80
C GLY A 44 -16.02 -5.92 -3.71
N PHE A 45 -16.87 -5.85 -2.69
CA PHE A 45 -17.99 -6.78 -2.51
C PHE A 45 -19.01 -6.70 -3.65
N VAL A 46 -19.34 -5.49 -4.12
CA VAL A 46 -20.25 -5.29 -5.26
C VAL A 46 -19.62 -5.71 -6.59
N LEU A 47 -18.29 -5.59 -6.72
CA LEU A 47 -17.58 -6.03 -7.91
C LEU A 47 -17.60 -7.55 -8.08
N LEU A 48 -17.63 -8.34 -7.00
CA LEU A 48 -17.69 -9.80 -7.09
C LEU A 48 -18.87 -10.34 -7.93
N PRO A 49 -20.14 -9.98 -7.68
CA PRO A 49 -21.26 -10.42 -8.51
C PRO A 49 -21.22 -9.84 -9.92
N VAL A 50 -20.59 -8.69 -10.13
CA VAL A 50 -20.41 -8.11 -11.48
C VAL A 50 -19.40 -8.94 -12.27
N LEU A 51 -18.23 -9.18 -11.70
CA LEU A 51 -17.14 -9.93 -12.34
C LEU A 51 -17.57 -11.37 -12.65
N THR A 52 -18.26 -12.03 -11.71
CA THR A 52 -18.75 -13.41 -11.91
C THR A 52 -19.87 -13.55 -12.95
N ARG A 53 -20.56 -12.46 -13.30
CA ARG A 53 -21.51 -12.43 -14.44
C ARG A 53 -20.84 -12.13 -15.78
N LEU A 54 -19.73 -11.39 -15.76
CA LEU A 54 -18.99 -11.00 -16.96
C LEU A 54 -17.94 -12.03 -17.39
N MET A 55 -17.42 -12.80 -16.44
CA MET A 55 -16.37 -13.79 -16.66
C MET A 55 -16.88 -15.21 -16.53
N THR A 56 -16.34 -16.12 -17.35
CA THR A 56 -16.53 -17.55 -17.11
C THR A 56 -15.76 -17.99 -15.86
N PRO A 57 -16.13 -19.12 -15.21
CA PRO A 57 -15.41 -19.62 -14.03
C PRO A 57 -13.90 -19.80 -14.25
N ALA A 58 -13.50 -20.24 -15.46
CA ALA A 58 -12.09 -20.40 -15.83
C ALA A 58 -11.36 -19.04 -15.92
N GLN A 59 -11.98 -18.02 -16.51
CA GLN A 59 -11.41 -16.68 -16.60
C GLN A 59 -11.27 -16.02 -15.22
N TYR A 60 -12.29 -16.17 -14.37
CA TYR A 60 -12.26 -15.64 -13.01
C TYR A 60 -11.21 -16.34 -12.14
N GLY A 61 -11.03 -17.65 -12.31
CA GLY A 61 -9.95 -18.40 -11.65
C GLY A 61 -8.57 -17.89 -12.05
N ALA A 62 -8.33 -17.69 -13.35
CA ALA A 62 -7.07 -17.15 -13.85
C ALA A 62 -6.81 -15.71 -13.37
N TRP A 63 -7.85 -14.89 -13.29
CA TRP A 63 -7.77 -13.54 -12.72
C TRP A 63 -7.31 -13.57 -11.26
N GLN A 64 -7.91 -14.41 -10.42
CA GLN A 64 -7.52 -14.53 -9.01
C GLN A 64 -6.09 -15.03 -8.83
N VAL A 65 -5.65 -15.98 -9.68
CA VAL A 65 -4.27 -16.46 -9.64
C VAL A 65 -3.31 -15.35 -10.08
N ALA A 66 -3.66 -14.60 -11.13
CA ALA A 66 -2.89 -13.43 -11.56
C ALA A 66 -2.80 -12.36 -10.46
N GLU A 67 -3.89 -12.07 -9.76
CA GLU A 67 -3.95 -11.17 -8.60
C GLU A 67 -3.02 -11.62 -7.48
N PHE A 68 -3.09 -12.91 -7.11
CA PHE A 68 -2.21 -13.48 -6.10
C PHE A 68 -0.73 -13.27 -6.43
N TRP A 69 -0.33 -13.60 -7.67
CA TRP A 69 1.06 -13.40 -8.11
C TRP A 69 1.44 -11.92 -8.21
N ALA A 70 0.50 -11.06 -8.59
CA ALA A 70 0.72 -9.62 -8.64
C ALA A 70 1.00 -9.06 -7.23
N LEU A 71 0.22 -9.47 -6.23
CA LEU A 71 0.42 -9.11 -4.83
C LEU A 71 1.76 -9.62 -4.29
N MET A 72 2.12 -10.87 -4.61
CA MET A 72 3.43 -11.42 -4.24
C MET A 72 4.58 -10.61 -4.86
N GLY A 73 4.47 -10.22 -6.13
CA GLY A 73 5.43 -9.35 -6.78
C GLY A 73 5.51 -7.97 -6.13
N MET A 74 4.38 -7.38 -5.75
CA MET A 74 4.33 -6.11 -5.02
C MET A 74 5.08 -6.21 -3.69
N PHE A 75 4.86 -7.28 -2.92
CA PHE A 75 5.57 -7.51 -1.66
C PHE A 75 7.08 -7.65 -1.87
N ALA A 76 7.49 -8.34 -2.93
CA ALA A 76 8.91 -8.49 -3.30
C ALA A 76 9.56 -7.16 -3.71
N ILE A 77 8.85 -6.28 -4.42
CA ILE A 77 9.37 -4.94 -4.79
C ILE A 77 9.52 -4.06 -3.55
N ARG A 78 8.52 -4.06 -2.67
CA ARG A 78 8.44 -3.10 -1.56
C ARG A 78 9.34 -3.43 -0.37
N MET A 79 9.75 -4.68 -0.17
CA MET A 79 10.60 -5.18 0.95
C MET A 79 11.02 -4.13 2.01
N GLY A 80 10.10 -3.78 2.92
CA GLY A 80 10.38 -2.90 4.07
C GLY A 80 10.50 -1.39 3.79
N VAL A 81 10.28 -0.92 2.55
CA VAL A 81 10.33 0.49 2.15
C VAL A 81 9.37 1.35 2.97
N GLU A 82 8.16 0.87 3.23
CA GLU A 82 7.19 1.62 4.05
C GLU A 82 7.64 1.77 5.50
N GLN A 83 8.19 0.71 6.10
CA GLN A 83 8.70 0.77 7.47
C GLN A 83 9.89 1.72 7.58
N ALA A 84 10.75 1.73 6.55
CA ALA A 84 11.85 2.69 6.44
C ALA A 84 11.34 4.14 6.30
N LEU A 85 10.33 4.37 5.44
CA LEU A 85 9.71 5.69 5.28
C LEU A 85 9.12 6.19 6.60
N PHE A 86 8.27 5.40 7.27
CA PHE A 86 7.68 5.83 8.54
C PHE A 86 8.73 6.11 9.61
N ARG A 87 9.80 5.31 9.69
CA ARG A 87 10.86 5.53 10.68
C ARG A 87 11.69 6.77 10.38
N PHE A 88 12.17 6.95 9.15
CA PHE A 88 13.16 7.99 8.85
C PHE A 88 12.53 9.31 8.42
N ALA A 89 11.36 9.30 7.77
CA ALA A 89 10.67 10.51 7.35
C ALA A 89 10.06 11.28 8.54
N VAL A 90 9.58 10.57 9.56
CA VAL A 90 8.98 11.19 10.75
C VAL A 90 10.04 11.76 11.69
N LEU A 91 11.19 11.09 11.84
CA LEU A 91 12.26 11.51 12.75
C LEU A 91 13.10 12.70 12.22
N ASN A 92 13.22 12.86 10.90
CA ASN A 92 14.08 13.88 10.29
C ASN A 92 13.33 14.68 9.22
N SER A 93 12.46 15.59 9.65
CA SER A 93 11.61 16.41 8.76
C SER A 93 12.41 17.23 7.73
N GLU A 94 13.60 17.71 8.09
CA GLU A 94 14.47 18.50 7.19
C GLU A 94 14.98 17.71 5.98
N ARG A 95 15.12 16.39 6.08
CA ARG A 95 15.65 15.52 5.00
C ARG A 95 14.59 14.61 4.40
N LYS A 96 13.31 14.86 4.69
CA LYS A 96 12.18 14.02 4.24
C LYS A 96 12.20 13.76 2.74
N GLY A 97 12.44 14.80 1.93
CA GLY A 97 12.49 14.68 0.46
C GLY A 97 13.55 13.69 -0.04
N VAL A 98 14.71 13.64 0.61
CA VAL A 98 15.80 12.69 0.26
C VAL A 98 15.38 11.25 0.59
N PHE A 99 14.70 11.03 1.72
CA PHE A 99 14.22 9.69 2.07
C PHE A 99 13.13 9.21 1.12
N VAL A 100 12.17 10.07 0.76
CA VAL A 100 11.14 9.75 -0.24
C VAL A 100 11.77 9.41 -1.59
N PHE A 101 12.73 10.22 -2.04
CA PHE A 101 13.44 9.97 -3.29
C PHE A 101 14.21 8.64 -3.26
N ASN A 102 14.93 8.36 -2.18
CA ASN A 102 15.65 7.09 -2.02
C ASN A 102 14.69 5.88 -2.02
N SER A 103 13.54 6.00 -1.37
CA SER A 103 12.51 4.96 -1.39
C SER A 103 11.96 4.71 -2.79
N LEU A 104 11.69 5.78 -3.55
CA LEU A 104 11.28 5.66 -4.95
C LEU A 104 12.38 5.05 -5.82
N LEU A 105 13.64 5.41 -5.60
CA LEU A 105 14.77 4.81 -6.31
C LEU A 105 14.88 3.30 -6.04
N VAL A 106 14.75 2.86 -4.79
CA VAL A 106 14.77 1.43 -4.44
C VAL A 106 13.62 0.69 -5.12
N VAL A 107 12.41 1.24 -5.05
CA VAL A 107 11.22 0.66 -5.69
C VAL A 107 11.38 0.60 -7.21
N THR A 108 11.95 1.66 -7.81
CA THR A 108 12.24 1.71 -9.25
C THR A 108 13.25 0.65 -9.65
N GLY A 109 14.37 0.54 -8.92
CA GLY A 109 15.40 -0.45 -9.17
C GLY A 109 14.87 -1.87 -9.06
N ALA A 110 14.13 -2.17 -7.99
CA ALA A 110 13.48 -3.47 -7.81
C ALA A 110 12.44 -3.76 -8.91
N SER A 111 11.66 -2.76 -9.32
CA SER A 111 10.67 -2.89 -10.41
C SER A 111 11.35 -3.21 -11.74
N VAL A 112 12.45 -2.52 -12.09
CA VAL A 112 13.22 -2.79 -13.31
C VAL A 112 13.81 -4.19 -13.29
N LEU A 113 14.40 -4.60 -12.16
CA LEU A 113 14.94 -5.96 -12.01
C LEU A 113 13.86 -7.02 -12.19
N LEU A 114 12.71 -6.84 -11.54
CA LEU A 114 11.61 -7.80 -11.54
C LEU A 114 10.92 -7.87 -12.91
N LEU A 115 10.73 -6.74 -13.60
CA LEU A 115 10.23 -6.72 -14.99
C LEU A 115 11.21 -7.36 -15.96
N THR A 116 12.51 -7.12 -15.80
CA THR A 116 13.55 -7.73 -16.64
C THR A 116 13.54 -9.25 -16.46
N LEU A 117 13.59 -9.73 -15.21
CA LEU A 117 13.49 -11.15 -14.91
C LEU A 117 12.19 -11.75 -15.43
N GLY A 118 11.06 -11.05 -15.24
CA GLY A 118 9.76 -11.47 -15.73
C GLY A 118 9.69 -11.61 -17.25
N PHE A 119 10.34 -10.72 -17.99
CA PHE A 119 10.42 -10.78 -19.45
C PHE A 119 11.20 -12.00 -19.94
N PHE A 120 12.36 -12.29 -19.34
CA PHE A 120 13.19 -13.45 -19.72
C PHE A 120 12.59 -14.79 -19.27
N LEU A 121 11.92 -14.82 -18.11
CA LEU A 121 11.36 -16.04 -17.52
C LEU A 121 9.88 -16.25 -17.84
N LYS A 122 9.26 -15.41 -18.67
CA LYS A 122 7.81 -15.40 -18.92
C LYS A 122 7.24 -16.77 -19.29
N ASP A 123 7.95 -17.54 -20.12
CA ASP A 123 7.46 -18.83 -20.63
C ASP A 123 7.57 -19.96 -19.58
N PHE A 124 8.54 -19.84 -18.66
CA PHE A 124 8.65 -20.73 -17.50
C PHE A 124 7.60 -20.39 -16.45
N LEU A 125 7.47 -19.09 -16.13
CA LEU A 125 6.52 -18.59 -15.14
C LEU A 125 5.07 -18.82 -15.57
N ALA A 126 4.75 -18.74 -16.86
CA ALA A 126 3.40 -19.01 -17.37
C ALA A 126 2.94 -20.45 -17.05
N LYS A 127 3.86 -21.42 -17.10
CA LYS A 127 3.56 -22.83 -16.77
C LYS A 127 3.30 -23.03 -15.28
N ILE A 128 4.03 -22.30 -14.43
CA ILE A 128 3.86 -22.37 -12.98
C ILE A 128 2.60 -21.62 -12.54
N PHE A 129 2.41 -20.40 -13.05
CA PHE A 129 1.37 -19.49 -12.57
C PHE A 129 0.01 -19.82 -13.18
N LEU A 130 -0.05 -20.16 -14.47
CA LEU A 130 -1.30 -20.26 -15.23
C LEU A 130 -1.56 -21.66 -15.78
N SER A 131 -0.81 -22.67 -15.31
CA SER A 131 -0.95 -24.08 -15.69
C SER A 131 -0.83 -24.40 -17.20
N GLY A 132 -0.48 -23.41 -18.04
CA GLY A 132 -0.28 -23.55 -19.48
C GLY A 132 -1.47 -23.19 -20.38
N ASP A 133 -2.65 -22.93 -19.81
CA ASP A 133 -3.87 -22.65 -20.60
C ASP A 133 -3.95 -21.19 -21.11
N PHE A 134 -3.10 -20.31 -20.58
CA PHE A 134 -3.13 -18.87 -20.86
C PHE A 134 -1.84 -18.37 -21.52
N PRO A 135 -1.90 -17.30 -22.33
CA PRO A 135 -0.74 -16.82 -23.06
C PRO A 135 0.35 -16.29 -22.13
N SER A 136 1.62 -16.58 -22.45
CA SER A 136 2.78 -16.13 -21.65
C SER A 136 2.88 -14.60 -21.51
N SER A 137 2.20 -13.84 -22.38
CA SER A 137 2.12 -12.39 -22.26
C SER A 137 1.38 -11.93 -20.99
N LEU A 138 0.48 -12.74 -20.44
CA LEU A 138 -0.21 -12.40 -19.18
C LEU A 138 0.76 -12.30 -18.00
N VAL A 139 1.86 -13.04 -18.02
CA VAL A 139 2.89 -12.94 -16.97
C VAL A 139 3.48 -11.52 -16.92
N ILE A 140 3.69 -10.89 -18.09
CA ILE A 140 4.18 -9.51 -18.14
C ILE A 140 3.13 -8.55 -17.55
N LEU A 141 1.84 -8.79 -17.81
CA LEU A 141 0.75 -7.98 -17.23
C LEU A 141 0.69 -8.13 -15.71
N ILE A 142 0.90 -9.34 -15.17
CA ILE A 142 0.99 -9.59 -13.73
C ILE A 142 2.12 -8.76 -13.12
N PHE A 143 3.30 -8.76 -13.74
CA PHE A 143 4.43 -7.97 -13.26
C PHE A 143 4.20 -6.46 -13.38
N LEU A 144 3.57 -6.01 -14.46
CA LEU A 144 3.18 -4.60 -14.60
C LEU A 144 2.18 -4.19 -13.51
N TRP A 145 1.23 -5.06 -13.18
CA TRP A 145 0.31 -4.84 -12.07
C TRP A 145 1.06 -4.75 -10.74
N SER A 146 1.96 -5.69 -10.43
CA SER A 146 2.81 -5.62 -9.23
C SER A 146 3.55 -4.28 -9.09
N VAL A 147 4.10 -3.80 -10.20
CA VAL A 147 4.82 -2.53 -10.24
C VAL A 147 3.87 -1.37 -9.97
N ALA A 148 2.73 -1.31 -10.65
CA ALA A 148 1.73 -0.27 -10.45
C ALA A 148 1.27 -0.20 -8.98
N ASP A 149 0.92 -1.33 -8.37
CA ASP A 149 0.51 -1.42 -6.96
C ASP A 149 1.63 -1.00 -6.02
N SER A 150 2.89 -1.32 -6.36
CA SER A 150 4.05 -0.92 -5.54
C SER A 150 4.23 0.59 -5.49
N TYR A 151 4.10 1.27 -6.63
CA TYR A 151 4.16 2.73 -6.68
C TYR A 151 2.96 3.37 -5.96
N PHE A 152 1.76 2.86 -6.19
CA PHE A 152 0.55 3.35 -5.52
C PHE A 152 0.71 3.28 -3.99
N SER A 153 1.16 2.14 -3.46
CA SER A 153 1.34 1.96 -2.02
C SER A 153 2.43 2.86 -1.45
N VAL A 154 3.55 3.04 -2.14
CA VAL A 154 4.64 3.91 -1.67
C VAL A 154 4.17 5.36 -1.63
N ILE A 155 3.47 5.84 -2.65
CA ILE A 155 2.88 7.18 -2.68
C ILE A 155 1.85 7.33 -1.54
N ALA A 156 0.96 6.35 -1.37
CA ALA A 156 0.01 6.33 -0.26
C ALA A 156 0.70 6.38 1.10
N SER A 157 1.82 5.66 1.28
CA SER A 157 2.58 5.67 2.53
C SER A 157 3.23 7.03 2.82
N VAL A 158 3.69 7.75 1.78
CA VAL A 158 4.19 9.12 1.91
C VAL A 158 3.07 10.03 2.38
N PHE A 159 1.88 9.97 1.76
CA PHE A 159 0.73 10.75 2.19
C PHE A 159 0.29 10.44 3.63
N GLN A 160 0.30 9.16 4.02
CA GLN A 160 0.02 8.74 5.40
C GLN A 160 1.04 9.33 6.39
N SER A 161 2.32 9.38 6.02
CA SER A 161 3.37 10.00 6.85
C SER A 161 3.18 11.50 7.06
N GLU A 162 2.40 12.18 6.22
CA GLU A 162 2.15 13.62 6.32
C GLU A 162 0.94 13.97 7.21
N GLU A 163 0.27 12.97 7.82
CA GLU A 163 -1.02 13.12 8.52
C GLU A 163 -2.11 13.84 7.69
N ARG A 164 -1.95 13.94 6.36
CA ARG A 164 -2.95 14.52 5.44
C ARG A 164 -4.05 13.52 5.14
N ALA A 165 -4.78 13.12 6.18
CA ALA A 165 -5.85 12.13 6.16
C ALA A 165 -7.07 12.54 5.29
N GLY A 166 -7.15 13.80 4.85
CA GLY A 166 -8.28 14.32 4.08
C GLY A 166 -8.29 13.99 2.58
N TYR A 167 -7.18 13.51 2.01
CA TYR A 167 -7.09 13.18 0.57
C TYR A 167 -7.27 11.70 0.24
N PHE A 168 -7.65 10.88 1.24
CA PHE A 168 -7.78 9.42 1.10
C PHE A 168 -9.24 8.94 1.00
N VAL A 169 -10.17 9.85 0.69
CA VAL A 169 -11.56 9.49 0.35
C VAL A 169 -11.89 10.07 -1.01
#